data_AF-A0A7Y8AWW7-F1
#
_entry.id   AF-A0A7Y8AWW7-F1
#
_cell.length_a   1.000
_cell.length_b   1.000
_cell.length_c   1.000
_cell.angle_alpha   90.00
_cell.angle_beta   90.00
_cell.angle_gamma   90.00
#
_symmetry.space_group_name_H-M   'P 1'
#
loop_
_entity.id
_entity.type
_entity.pdbx_description
1 polymer ?
#
loop_
_entity_poly.entity_id
_entity_poly.type
_entity_poly.pdbx_seq_one_letter_code
_entity_poly.pdbx_strand_id
1 'polypeptide(L)'
;MLQPIWEQRHQVGADASKYAVLSPPIGNEFWSIGVKKGEPALLESVNKALRDMENSGEMQTIFDKWLGEGTLYKMKRSFTVQPVNSKNS
;
A
#
# COMPACT_ATOMS: atom_id res chain seq x y z
N MET A 1 -7.18 3.19 18.01
CA MET A 1 -6.18 2.54 18.87
C MET A 1 -4.87 2.52 18.10
N LEU A 2 -3.85 3.24 18.54
CA LEU A 2 -2.53 3.29 17.89
C LEU A 2 -1.72 2.07 18.33
N GLN A 3 -1.15 1.35 17.37
CA GLN A 3 -0.33 0.17 17.68
C GLN A 3 0.99 0.60 18.35
N PRO A 4 1.46 -0.14 19.38
CA PRO A 4 2.64 0.23 20.12
C PRO A 4 3.93 -0.02 19.30
N ILE A 5 4.88 0.91 19.45
CA ILE A 5 6.20 0.97 18.78
C ILE A 5 7.03 -0.32 18.82
N TRP A 6 6.74 -1.28 19.70
CA TRP A 6 7.48 -2.55 19.77
C TRP A 6 7.08 -3.57 18.68
N GLU A 7 5.93 -3.42 18.02
CA GLU A 7 5.50 -4.31 16.92
C GLU A 7 6.30 -4.08 15.62
N GLN A 8 6.95 -2.92 15.47
CA GLN A 8 7.69 -2.54 14.25
C GLN A 8 9.11 -3.14 14.15
N ARG A 9 9.55 -3.94 15.13
CA ARG A 9 10.92 -4.48 15.23
C ARG A 9 11.29 -5.50 14.15
N HIS A 10 10.35 -5.95 13.33
CA HIS A 10 10.60 -6.95 12.29
C HIS A 10 11.45 -6.42 11.10
N GLN A 11 11.59 -5.09 10.94
CA GLN A 11 12.24 -4.50 9.76
C GLN A 11 13.78 -4.36 9.88
N VAL A 12 14.35 -4.44 11.08
CA VAL A 12 15.77 -4.08 11.35
C VAL A 12 16.62 -5.23 11.92
N GLY A 13 16.09 -6.46 11.90
CA GLY A 13 16.82 -7.65 12.31
C GLY A 13 17.24 -7.63 13.79
N ALA A 14 18.33 -8.33 14.13
CA ALA A 14 18.81 -8.46 15.52
C ALA A 14 19.11 -7.12 16.22
N ASP A 15 19.37 -6.07 15.44
CA ASP A 15 19.70 -4.73 15.92
C ASP A 15 18.49 -3.79 16.00
N ALA A 16 17.26 -4.28 15.87
CA ALA A 16 16.04 -3.46 15.92
C ALA A 16 15.90 -2.59 17.18
N SER A 17 16.57 -2.92 18.29
CA SER A 17 16.63 -2.08 19.49
C SER A 17 17.40 -0.76 19.30
N LYS A 18 18.25 -0.66 18.28
CA LYS A 18 19.14 0.49 18.03
C LYS A 18 18.52 1.53 17.11
N TYR A 19 17.40 1.22 16.48
CA TYR A 19 16.76 2.08 15.48
C TYR A 19 15.32 2.39 15.88
N ALA A 20 14.87 3.62 15.60
CA ALA A 20 13.50 4.04 15.80
C ALA A 20 12.92 4.58 14.49
N VAL A 21 11.72 4.14 14.14
CA VAL A 21 10.93 4.74 13.06
C VAL A 21 10.24 5.98 13.64
N LEU A 22 10.55 7.14 13.07
CA LEU A 22 9.98 8.40 13.53
C LEU A 22 8.63 8.65 12.87
N SER A 23 7.70 9.21 13.64
CA SER A 23 6.40 9.69 13.17
C SER A 23 6.31 11.21 13.43
N PRO A 24 5.68 12.00 12.53
CA PRO A 24 4.97 11.60 11.30
C PRO A 24 5.93 11.27 10.14
N PRO A 25 5.45 10.64 9.05
CA PRO A 25 6.25 10.47 7.84
C PRO A 25 6.62 11.82 7.23
N ILE A 26 7.76 11.88 6.56
CA ILE A 26 8.23 13.09 5.86
C ILE A 26 7.50 13.34 4.52
N GLY A 27 6.75 12.36 4.03
CA GLY A 27 5.97 12.46 2.80
C GLY A 27 5.11 11.22 2.59
N ASN A 28 4.14 11.33 1.68
CA ASN A 28 3.34 10.20 1.20
C ASN A 28 3.75 9.90 -0.25
N GLU A 29 4.02 8.63 -0.53
CA GLU A 29 4.32 8.17 -1.88
C GLU A 29 3.16 7.32 -2.39
N PHE A 30 2.48 7.80 -3.44
CA PHE A 30 1.40 7.06 -4.08
C PHE A 30 1.96 6.21 -5.21
N TRP A 31 1.73 4.91 -5.14
CA TRP A 31 2.09 4.00 -6.21
C TRP A 31 0.94 3.87 -7.21
N SER A 32 1.27 3.92 -8.50
CA SER A 32 0.30 3.90 -9.59
C SER A 32 0.79 3.09 -10.78
N ILE A 33 -0.15 2.65 -11.61
CA ILE A 33 0.17 1.98 -12.87
C ILE A 33 0.23 3.03 -13.98
N GLY A 34 1.41 3.19 -14.58
CA GLY A 34 1.61 4.06 -15.74
C GLY A 34 1.03 3.44 -17.01
N VAL A 35 0.25 4.23 -17.75
CA VAL A 35 -0.26 3.89 -19.08
C VAL A 35 0.20 4.92 -20.10
N LYS A 36 0.38 4.47 -21.36
CA LYS A 36 0.81 5.34 -22.46
C LYS A 36 -0.20 6.47 -22.68
N LYS A 37 0.31 7.69 -22.89
CA LYS A 37 -0.52 8.87 -23.18
C LYS A 37 -1.32 8.67 -24.48
N GLY A 38 -2.56 9.14 -24.48
CA GLY A 38 -3.46 9.05 -25.64
C GLY A 38 -4.18 7.71 -25.80
N GLU A 39 -4.12 6.82 -24.81
CA GLU A 39 -4.77 5.50 -24.83
C GLU A 39 -5.96 5.43 -23.84
N PRO A 40 -7.09 6.14 -24.08
CA PRO A 40 -8.19 6.23 -23.12
C PRO A 40 -8.87 4.88 -22.84
N ALA A 41 -9.02 4.02 -23.85
CA ALA A 41 -9.62 2.71 -23.68
C ALA A 41 -8.78 1.78 -22.79
N LEU A 42 -7.44 1.86 -22.90
CA LEU A 42 -6.54 1.12 -22.04
C LEU A 42 -6.60 1.63 -20.60
N LEU A 43 -6.56 2.95 -20.42
CA LEU A 43 -6.69 3.58 -19.11
C LEU A 43 -8.01 3.18 -18.42
N GLU A 44 -9.12 3.17 -19.16
CA GLU A 44 -10.43 2.75 -18.64
C GLU A 44 -10.42 1.27 -18.24
N SER A 45 -9.89 0.39 -19.09
CA SER A 45 -9.81 -1.05 -18.83
C SER A 45 -8.99 -1.36 -17.58
N VAL A 46 -7.81 -0.73 -17.43
CA VAL A 46 -6.94 -0.89 -16.25
C VAL A 46 -7.66 -0.38 -14.99
N ASN A 47 -8.23 0.82 -15.04
CA ASN A 47 -8.95 1.37 -13.90
C ASN A 47 -10.16 0.53 -13.50
N LYS A 48 -10.87 -0.05 -14.46
CA LYS A 48 -12.00 -0.94 -14.18
C LYS A 48 -11.52 -2.20 -13.48
N ALA A 49 -10.49 -2.86 -13.99
CA ALA A 49 -9.94 -4.07 -13.38
C ALA A 49 -9.51 -3.84 -11.93
N LEU A 50 -8.75 -2.76 -11.66
CA LEU A 50 -8.32 -2.43 -10.29
C LEU A 50 -9.51 -2.15 -9.35
N ARG A 51 -10.55 -1.46 -9.85
CA ARG A 51 -11.77 -1.20 -9.07
C ARG A 51 -12.56 -2.47 -8.79
N ASP A 52 -12.70 -3.34 -9.77
CA ASP A 52 -13.40 -4.62 -9.60
C ASP A 52 -12.71 -5.48 -8.54
N MET A 53 -11.37 -5.56 -8.57
CA MET A 53 -10.56 -6.27 -7.57
C MET A 53 -10.63 -5.65 -6.16
N GLU A 54 -10.74 -4.32 -6.06
CA GLU A 54 -10.97 -3.66 -4.77
C GLU A 54 -12.36 -4.02 -4.22
N ASN A 55 -13.39 -3.90 -5.05
CA ASN A 55 -14.78 -4.16 -4.67
C ASN A 55 -15.03 -5.63 -4.31
N SER A 56 -14.31 -6.56 -4.93
CA SER A 56 -14.40 -7.98 -4.62
C SER A 56 -13.64 -8.38 -3.34
N GLY A 57 -12.78 -7.51 -2.81
CA GLY A 57 -11.85 -7.83 -1.72
C GLY A 57 -10.60 -8.59 -2.16
N GLU A 58 -10.42 -8.83 -3.47
CA GLU A 58 -9.22 -9.49 -4.00
C GLU A 58 -7.95 -8.68 -3.71
N MET A 59 -8.04 -7.34 -3.73
CA MET A 59 -6.90 -6.49 -3.34
C MET A 59 -6.45 -6.71 -1.89
N GLN A 60 -7.40 -6.92 -0.96
CA GLN A 60 -7.07 -7.26 0.42
C GLN A 60 -6.36 -8.62 0.49
N THR A 61 -6.87 -9.61 -0.26
CA THR A 61 -6.27 -10.95 -0.33
C THR A 61 -4.84 -10.92 -0.87
N ILE A 62 -4.59 -10.13 -1.92
CA ILE A 62 -3.25 -9.93 -2.48
C ILE A 62 -2.33 -9.24 -1.47
N PHE A 63 -2.81 -8.19 -0.79
CA PHE A 63 -2.05 -7.53 0.26
C PHE A 63 -1.67 -8.50 1.37
N ASP A 64 -2.63 -9.27 1.88
CA ASP A 64 -2.41 -10.18 3.01
C ASP A 64 -1.40 -11.28 2.67
N LYS A 65 -1.43 -11.78 1.44
CA LYS A 65 -0.46 -12.76 0.93
C LYS A 65 0.98 -12.27 0.97
N TRP A 66 1.22 -11.01 0.62
CA TRP A 66 2.58 -10.48 0.43
C TRP A 66 3.10 -9.63 1.60
N LEU A 67 2.20 -8.98 2.34
CA LEU A 67 2.53 -7.99 3.37
C LEU A 67 1.77 -8.16 4.69
N GLY A 68 0.69 -8.95 4.70
CA GLY A 68 -0.21 -9.06 5.85
C GLY A 68 0.33 -9.84 7.04
N GLU A 69 -0.56 -10.14 7.98
CA GLU A 69 -0.29 -10.79 9.26
C GLU A 69 0.44 -12.14 9.12
N GLY A 70 0.21 -12.86 8.02
CA GLY A 70 0.86 -14.14 7.73
C GLY A 70 2.32 -14.02 7.26
N THR A 71 2.86 -12.80 7.12
CA THR A 71 4.22 -12.56 6.62
C THR A 71 5.14 -12.05 7.72
N LEU A 72 6.45 -11.96 7.44
CA LEU A 72 7.38 -11.33 8.39
C LEU A 72 7.08 -9.85 8.67
N TYR A 73 6.31 -9.19 7.79
CA TYR A 73 6.05 -7.76 7.85
C TYR A 73 4.85 -7.42 8.74
N LYS A 74 3.85 -8.31 8.80
CA LYS A 74 2.62 -8.15 9.60
C LYS A 74 1.96 -6.77 9.43
N MET A 75 1.96 -6.26 8.21
CA MET A 75 1.41 -4.95 7.91
C MET A 75 -0.11 -5.00 7.88
N LYS A 76 -0.73 -3.87 8.20
CA LYS A 76 -2.16 -3.64 7.99
C LYS A 76 -2.34 -2.75 6.78
N ARG A 77 -3.23 -3.14 5.87
CA ARG A 77 -3.56 -2.34 4.68
C ARG A 77 -4.30 -1.08 5.12
N SER A 78 -3.78 0.09 4.75
CA SER A 78 -4.31 1.40 5.15
C SER A 78 -4.86 2.23 3.99
N PHE A 79 -4.96 1.64 2.79
CA PHE A 79 -5.35 2.33 1.56
C PHE A 79 -6.26 1.44 0.70
N THR A 80 -7.02 2.09 -0.18
CA THR A 80 -7.84 1.46 -1.23
C THR A 80 -7.42 1.97 -2.60
N VAL A 81 -7.68 1.20 -3.65
CA VAL A 81 -7.46 1.64 -5.03
C VAL A 81 -8.29 2.89 -5.31
N GLN A 82 -7.65 3.93 -5.85
CA GLN A 82 -8.29 5.14 -6.32
C GLN A 82 -7.66 5.64 -7.62
N PRO A 83 -8.43 6.28 -8.53
CA PRO A 83 -7.84 6.97 -9.67
C PRO A 83 -6.87 8.06 -9.22
N VAL A 84 -5.73 8.19 -9.91
CA VAL A 84 -4.80 9.30 -9.68
C VAL A 84 -5.47 10.60 -10.14
N ASN A 85 -5.83 11.46 -9.19
CA ASN A 85 -6.33 12.79 -9.48
C ASN A 85 -5.17 13.79 -9.30
N SER A 86 -4.88 14.60 -10.32
CA SER A 86 -3.75 15.53 -10.37
C SER A 86 -3.80 16.67 -9.35
N LYS A 87 -4.76 16.65 -8.42
CA LYS A 87 -4.91 17.67 -7.37
C LYS A 87 -4.24 17.30 -6.05
N ASN A 88 -3.80 16.06 -5.88
CA ASN A 88 -3.20 15.55 -4.64
C ASN A 88 -1.81 14.91 -4.87
N SER A 89 -1.12 15.26 -5.96
CA SER A 89 0.25 14.84 -6.25
C SER A 89 1.17 16.05 -6.35
#